data_AF-S0EI45-F1
#
_entry.id   AF-S0EI45-F1
#
_cell.length_a   1.000
_cell.length_b   1.000
_cell.length_c   1.000
_cell.angle_alpha   90.00
_cell.angle_beta   90.00
_cell.angle_gamma   90.00
#
_symmetry.space_group_name_H-M   'P 1'
#
loop_
_entity.id
_entity.type
_entity.pdbx_description
1 polymer ?
#
loop_
_entity_poly.entity_id
_entity_poly.type
_entity_poly.pdbx_seq_one_letter_code
_entity_poly.pdbx_strand_id
1 'polypeptide(L)'
;MTLIPPRSFNRISSRSTPLSVRMKTYIIPVIMTALMVQLLFLANMSYLFGSLFKSSTRMHNLKILAIDFDGSDIGKAISGAYDTLQSDKFPSLEFGSSSEYDTPEKVRDAVCNHGYWGAIYTHPGASDRLLSTIEGDNTTVYDPQDAVTTIYNGAYYPSIFSSLQGNMQSLVGAAATMYGLTTRDALKAVNMTNPTSASTFLRPFQANIWNIMPTEQGTRVLLNTVSLVMGILMHFFFQMGLNGITTSTKVLQSYSKRDVYVFRFITGKIYTLIGALGMAGYFWAFRENWSVDAAQFFETWMCLWFYMDINYLVIDTVLATIVPMQFFAFFLLTWIILNIGSTVFPFELTPGFYHWSWALPAHNAWLLLVGIWSGCRANIGVTLPILFSWWVVGHAGSAWSVRKRCLMAEAEAESQLQDAPNEKFERFSTEQTRQETSHGLRPAQDLDLEANLSAQRLRNDDDNRTITNGGETTQERDDIK
;
A
#
# COMPACT_ATOMS: atom_id res chain seq x y z
N MET A 1 34.84 10.51 20.05
CA MET A 1 34.77 9.30 19.20
C MET A 1 35.24 9.67 17.81
N THR A 2 36.36 9.13 17.34
CA THR A 2 36.77 9.27 15.94
C THR A 2 35.74 8.55 15.06
N LEU A 3 35.09 9.29 14.15
CA LEU A 3 34.11 8.76 13.18
C LEU A 3 34.68 7.66 12.27
N ILE A 4 36.00 7.52 12.24
CA ILE A 4 36.72 6.58 11.37
C ILE A 4 37.49 5.60 12.27
N PRO A 5 37.21 4.29 12.19
CA PRO A 5 37.99 3.28 12.88
C PRO A 5 39.43 3.22 12.32
N PRO A 6 40.42 2.80 13.12
CA PRO A 6 41.81 2.69 12.68
C PRO A 6 41.95 1.79 11.44
N ARG A 7 42.88 2.14 10.54
CA ARG A 7 43.09 1.41 9.28
C ARG A 7 43.53 -0.04 9.58
N SER A 8 42.75 -1.01 9.12
CA SER A 8 43.10 -2.43 9.12
C SER A 8 44.15 -2.72 8.05
N PHE A 9 45.31 -3.24 8.44
CA PHE A 9 46.38 -3.69 7.54
C PHE A 9 46.12 -5.05 6.86
N ASN A 10 45.08 -5.79 7.28
CA ASN A 10 44.75 -7.12 6.76
C ASN A 10 43.89 -7.12 5.46
N ARG A 11 43.85 -6.01 4.71
CA ARG A 11 43.04 -5.94 3.48
C ARG A 11 43.81 -6.54 2.29
N ILE A 12 43.29 -7.63 1.75
CA ILE A 12 43.83 -8.29 0.57
C ILE A 12 43.41 -7.53 -0.69
N SER A 13 44.36 -7.19 -1.57
CA SER A 13 44.07 -6.52 -2.85
C SER A 13 43.22 -7.42 -3.75
N SER A 14 42.16 -6.89 -4.34
CA SER A 14 41.25 -7.69 -5.17
C SER A 14 41.94 -8.31 -6.41
N ARG A 15 43.10 -7.80 -6.83
CA ARG A 15 43.90 -8.34 -7.93
C ARG A 15 44.67 -9.61 -7.56
N SER A 16 44.84 -9.89 -6.26
CA SER A 16 45.54 -11.09 -5.78
C SER A 16 44.66 -12.35 -5.73
N THR A 17 43.34 -12.19 -5.77
CA THR A 17 42.39 -13.32 -5.78
C THR A 17 42.04 -13.71 -7.22
N PRO A 18 42.11 -14.99 -7.61
CA PRO A 18 41.72 -15.45 -8.94
C PRO A 18 40.31 -15.02 -9.31
N LEU A 19 40.11 -14.59 -10.55
CA LEU A 19 38.81 -14.10 -11.05
C LEU A 19 37.69 -15.14 -10.88
N SER A 20 37.98 -16.43 -11.00
CA SER A 20 37.02 -17.52 -10.82
C SER A 20 36.48 -17.60 -9.38
N VAL A 21 37.34 -17.40 -8.38
CA VAL A 21 36.97 -17.33 -6.97
C VAL A 21 36.14 -16.08 -6.72
N ARG A 22 36.60 -14.93 -7.25
CA ARG A 22 35.87 -13.65 -7.18
C ARG A 22 34.46 -13.76 -7.79
N MET A 23 34.34 -14.41 -8.94
CA MET A 23 33.06 -14.61 -9.62
C MET A 23 32.10 -15.43 -8.77
N LYS A 24 32.55 -16.54 -8.19
CA LYS A 24 31.70 -17.41 -7.35
C LYS A 24 31.34 -16.80 -6.00
N THR A 25 32.27 -16.09 -5.35
CA THR A 25 32.09 -15.63 -3.97
C THR A 25 31.24 -14.37 -3.88
N TYR A 26 31.34 -13.42 -4.82
CA TYR A 26 30.59 -12.16 -4.71
C TYR A 26 29.88 -11.71 -5.99
N ILE A 27 30.46 -11.89 -7.19
CA ILE A 27 29.83 -11.35 -8.42
C ILE A 27 28.52 -12.09 -8.75
N ILE A 28 28.56 -13.43 -8.82
CA ILE A 28 27.37 -14.23 -9.14
C ILE A 28 26.25 -14.03 -8.09
N PRO A 29 26.50 -14.09 -6.77
CA PRO A 29 25.46 -13.80 -5.78
C PRO A 29 24.84 -12.41 -5.90
N VAL A 30 25.65 -11.38 -6.20
CA VAL A 30 25.16 -10.02 -6.41
C VAL A 30 24.29 -9.93 -7.66
N ILE A 31 24.72 -10.50 -8.78
CA ILE A 31 23.93 -10.54 -10.02
C ILE A 31 22.60 -11.29 -9.79
N MET A 32 22.65 -12.45 -9.14
CA MET A 32 21.45 -13.23 -8.83
C MET A 32 20.49 -12.45 -7.93
N THR A 33 21.01 -11.76 -6.91
CA THR A 33 20.19 -10.90 -6.03
C THR A 33 19.55 -9.76 -6.84
N ALA A 34 20.32 -9.10 -7.72
CA ALA A 34 19.80 -8.04 -8.58
C ALA A 34 18.68 -8.54 -9.52
N LEU A 35 18.87 -9.71 -10.14
CA LEU A 35 17.85 -10.33 -10.99
C LEU A 35 16.60 -10.71 -10.19
N MET A 36 16.76 -11.30 -9.00
CA MET A 36 15.63 -11.64 -8.13
C MET A 36 14.82 -10.41 -7.72
N VAL A 37 15.49 -9.31 -7.36
CA VAL A 37 14.81 -8.04 -7.03
C VAL A 37 14.08 -7.49 -8.25
N GLN A 38 14.69 -7.51 -9.44
CA GLN A 38 14.04 -7.02 -10.66
C GLN A 38 12.79 -7.84 -11.01
N LEU A 39 12.87 -9.17 -10.90
CA LEU A 39 11.73 -10.07 -11.13
C LEU A 39 10.64 -9.88 -10.07
N LEU A 40 11.00 -9.63 -8.81
CA LEU A 40 10.04 -9.33 -7.75
C LEU A 40 9.24 -8.06 -8.07
N PHE A 41 9.93 -6.97 -8.44
CA PHE A 41 9.26 -5.71 -8.79
C PHE A 41 8.41 -5.87 -10.03
N LEU A 42 8.91 -6.58 -11.06
CA LEU A 42 8.13 -6.88 -12.25
C LEU A 42 6.85 -7.65 -11.90
N ALA A 43 6.94 -8.74 -11.14
CA ALA A 43 5.79 -9.54 -10.77
C ALA A 43 4.76 -8.74 -9.95
N ASN A 44 5.21 -7.98 -8.96
CA ASN A 44 4.33 -7.18 -8.11
C ASN A 44 3.66 -6.03 -8.88
N MET A 45 4.41 -5.32 -9.72
CA MET A 45 3.84 -4.24 -10.53
C MET A 45 2.94 -4.80 -11.62
N SER A 46 3.28 -5.94 -12.26
CA SER A 46 2.36 -6.62 -13.19
C SER A 46 1.07 -7.06 -12.50
N TYR A 47 1.13 -7.51 -11.24
CA TYR A 47 -0.07 -7.83 -10.46
C TYR A 47 -0.93 -6.58 -10.23
N LEU A 48 -0.33 -5.49 -9.75
CA LEU A 48 -1.05 -4.24 -9.44
C LEU A 48 -1.63 -3.57 -10.70
N PHE A 49 -0.88 -3.50 -11.80
CA PHE A 49 -1.39 -2.94 -13.05
C PHE A 49 -2.40 -3.88 -13.72
N GLY A 50 -2.20 -5.19 -13.60
CA GLY A 50 -3.11 -6.19 -14.16
C GLY A 50 -4.48 -6.18 -13.49
N SER A 51 -4.58 -5.87 -12.19
CA SER A 51 -5.89 -5.75 -11.52
C SER A 51 -6.70 -4.56 -12.05
N LEU A 52 -6.04 -3.49 -12.51
CA LEU A 52 -6.66 -2.30 -13.11
C LEU A 52 -6.83 -2.41 -14.63
N PHE A 53 -6.17 -3.38 -15.28
CA PHE A 53 -6.09 -3.44 -16.74
C PHE A 53 -7.46 -3.58 -17.39
N LYS A 54 -7.83 -2.64 -18.27
CA LYS A 54 -9.16 -2.53 -18.91
C LYS A 54 -10.33 -2.32 -17.94
N SER A 55 -10.11 -1.66 -16.81
CA SER A 55 -11.20 -1.27 -15.89
C SER A 55 -12.28 -0.43 -16.58
N SER A 56 -11.89 0.47 -17.49
CA SER A 56 -12.82 1.35 -18.21
C SER A 56 -13.79 0.61 -19.15
N THR A 57 -13.45 -0.58 -19.65
CA THR A 57 -14.35 -1.38 -20.50
C THR A 57 -15.25 -2.32 -19.69
N ARG A 58 -15.14 -2.29 -18.36
CA ARG A 58 -15.95 -3.08 -17.43
C ARG A 58 -16.90 -2.21 -16.61
N MET A 59 -17.08 -0.96 -17.01
CA MET A 59 -17.96 -0.02 -16.31
C MET A 59 -19.40 -0.51 -16.28
N HIS A 60 -19.84 -1.28 -17.28
CA HIS A 60 -21.16 -1.92 -17.32
C HIS A 60 -21.41 -2.87 -16.13
N ASN A 61 -20.37 -3.39 -15.47
CA ASN A 61 -20.56 -4.21 -14.25
C ASN A 61 -21.01 -3.38 -13.04
N LEU A 62 -20.86 -2.05 -13.08
CA LEU A 62 -21.40 -1.16 -12.06
C LEU A 62 -22.88 -0.94 -12.34
N LYS A 63 -23.72 -1.34 -11.38
CA LYS A 63 -25.17 -1.21 -11.47
C LYS A 63 -25.63 0.09 -10.82
N ILE A 64 -26.44 0.86 -11.53
CA ILE A 64 -27.15 2.02 -11.01
C ILE A 64 -28.65 1.70 -11.01
N LEU A 65 -29.34 1.97 -9.91
CA LEU A 65 -30.78 1.79 -9.80
C LEU A 65 -31.51 3.01 -10.39
N ALA A 66 -32.38 2.82 -11.36
CA ALA A 66 -33.28 3.86 -11.86
C ALA A 66 -34.70 3.61 -11.38
N ILE A 67 -35.34 4.60 -10.76
CA ILE A 67 -36.74 4.51 -10.32
C ILE A 67 -37.51 5.69 -10.88
N ASP A 68 -38.65 5.39 -11.51
CA ASP A 68 -39.58 6.41 -11.96
C ASP A 68 -40.76 6.51 -11.00
N PHE A 69 -40.74 7.49 -10.09
CA PHE A 69 -41.89 7.78 -9.23
C PHE A 69 -42.93 8.67 -9.92
N ASP A 70 -42.55 9.32 -11.01
CA ASP A 70 -43.40 10.20 -11.80
C ASP A 70 -44.27 9.41 -12.79
N GLY A 71 -43.74 8.30 -13.33
CA GLY A 71 -44.44 7.42 -14.28
C GLY A 71 -44.71 8.08 -15.63
N SER A 72 -44.01 9.17 -15.94
CA SER A 72 -44.34 10.12 -17.01
C SER A 72 -43.12 10.44 -17.89
N ASP A 73 -43.14 11.57 -18.58
CA ASP A 73 -42.24 11.87 -19.70
C ASP A 73 -40.78 12.08 -19.29
N ILE A 74 -40.49 12.56 -18.08
CA ILE A 74 -39.12 12.63 -17.54
C ILE A 74 -38.52 11.23 -17.39
N GLY A 75 -39.28 10.27 -16.85
CA GLY A 75 -38.82 8.87 -16.71
C GLY A 75 -38.52 8.22 -18.07
N LYS A 76 -39.39 8.44 -19.07
CA LYS A 76 -39.15 7.98 -20.46
C LYS A 76 -37.94 8.65 -21.11
N ALA A 77 -37.70 9.92 -20.81
CA ALA A 77 -36.53 10.63 -21.30
C ALA A 77 -35.23 10.06 -20.72
N ILE A 78 -35.24 9.67 -19.44
CA ILE A 78 -34.11 8.98 -18.80
C ILE A 78 -33.86 7.62 -19.44
N SER A 79 -34.91 6.81 -19.68
CA SER A 79 -34.75 5.51 -20.34
C SER A 79 -34.25 5.65 -21.78
N GLY A 80 -34.79 6.59 -22.56
CA GLY A 80 -34.33 6.84 -23.94
C GLY A 80 -32.91 7.40 -24.01
N ALA A 81 -32.49 8.20 -23.01
CA ALA A 81 -31.11 8.66 -22.91
C ALA A 81 -30.15 7.51 -22.59
N TYR A 82 -30.55 6.58 -21.70
CA TYR A 82 -29.75 5.40 -21.40
C TYR A 82 -29.57 4.51 -22.64
N ASP A 83 -30.61 4.27 -23.44
CA ASP A 83 -30.51 3.48 -24.68
C ASP A 83 -29.45 4.03 -25.66
N THR A 84 -29.21 5.35 -25.63
CA THR A 84 -28.21 6.01 -26.47
C THR A 84 -26.79 5.95 -25.87
N LEU A 85 -26.68 5.96 -24.54
CA LEU A 85 -25.40 6.00 -23.81
C LEU A 85 -24.87 4.61 -23.43
N GLN A 86 -25.73 3.59 -23.47
CA GLN A 86 -25.39 2.23 -23.07
C GLN A 86 -24.20 1.72 -23.88
N SER A 87 -23.14 1.37 -23.17
CA SER A 87 -21.90 0.83 -23.75
C SER A 87 -21.10 0.11 -22.67
N ASP A 88 -20.06 -0.64 -23.07
CA ASP A 88 -19.13 -1.28 -22.13
C ASP A 88 -18.43 -0.29 -21.18
N LYS A 89 -18.41 0.99 -21.56
CA LYS A 89 -17.78 2.10 -20.81
C LYS A 89 -18.77 2.88 -19.94
N PHE A 90 -20.06 2.54 -20.00
CA PHE A 90 -21.10 3.18 -19.21
C PHE A 90 -21.66 2.21 -18.16
N PRO A 91 -21.96 2.66 -16.92
CA PRO A 91 -22.62 1.85 -15.90
C PRO A 91 -23.95 1.28 -16.40
N SER A 92 -24.28 0.06 -16.01
CA SER A 92 -25.59 -0.51 -16.34
C SER A 92 -26.68 0.11 -15.47
N LEU A 93 -27.76 0.55 -16.10
CA LEU A 93 -28.94 1.10 -15.43
C LEU A 93 -29.98 -0.02 -15.29
N GLU A 94 -30.37 -0.35 -14.06
CA GLU A 94 -31.44 -1.30 -13.76
C GLU A 94 -32.69 -0.53 -13.32
N PHE A 95 -33.80 -0.71 -14.05
CA PHE A 95 -35.06 -0.05 -13.72
C PHE A 95 -35.79 -0.83 -12.62
N GLY A 96 -35.88 -0.24 -11.43
CA GLY A 96 -36.61 -0.77 -10.29
C GLY A 96 -38.09 -0.38 -10.32
N SER A 97 -38.94 -1.20 -9.72
CA SER A 97 -40.36 -0.84 -9.54
C SER A 97 -40.51 0.16 -8.39
N SER A 98 -41.32 1.19 -8.60
CA SER A 98 -41.74 2.12 -7.54
C SER A 98 -42.55 1.45 -6.42
N SER A 99 -43.04 0.22 -6.62
CA SER A 99 -43.70 -0.57 -5.58
C SER A 99 -42.74 -1.26 -4.62
N GLU A 100 -41.52 -1.58 -5.08
CA GLU A 100 -40.47 -2.21 -4.26
C GLU A 100 -39.68 -1.14 -3.49
N TYR A 101 -39.37 -0.04 -4.17
CA TYR A 101 -38.66 1.11 -3.63
C TYR A 101 -39.60 2.31 -3.50
N ASP A 102 -40.60 2.19 -2.63
CA ASP A 102 -41.67 3.20 -2.44
C ASP A 102 -41.21 4.52 -1.81
N THR A 103 -40.09 4.54 -1.08
CA THR A 103 -39.54 5.76 -0.47
C THR A 103 -38.08 6.02 -0.84
N PRO A 104 -37.65 7.31 -0.87
CA PRO A 104 -36.24 7.67 -1.10
C PRO A 104 -35.26 6.99 -0.13
N GLU A 105 -35.70 6.69 1.10
CA GLU A 105 -34.89 5.96 2.08
C GLU A 105 -34.66 4.51 1.66
N LYS A 106 -35.64 3.82 1.07
CA LYS A 106 -35.42 2.47 0.51
C LYS A 106 -34.45 2.51 -0.67
N VAL A 107 -34.50 3.57 -1.48
CA VAL A 107 -33.52 3.80 -2.56
C VAL A 107 -32.11 3.97 -1.98
N ARG A 108 -31.98 4.79 -0.93
CA ARG A 108 -30.70 4.95 -0.20
C ARG A 108 -30.21 3.62 0.36
N ASP A 109 -31.10 2.82 0.97
CA ASP A 109 -30.74 1.52 1.54
C ASP A 109 -30.26 0.54 0.46
N ALA A 110 -30.84 0.59 -0.75
CA ALA A 110 -30.39 -0.19 -1.89
C ALA A 110 -28.94 0.18 -2.32
N VAL A 111 -28.60 1.46 -2.29
CA VAL A 111 -27.24 1.96 -2.54
C VAL A 111 -26.29 1.59 -1.40
N CYS A 112 -26.75 1.66 -0.14
CA CYS A 112 -25.96 1.24 1.01
C CYS A 112 -25.68 -0.27 1.05
N ASN A 113 -26.60 -1.10 0.53
CA ASN A 113 -26.54 -2.56 0.61
C ASN A 113 -25.66 -3.26 -0.43
N HIS A 114 -24.82 -2.49 -1.14
CA HIS A 114 -23.82 -2.98 -2.11
C HIS A 114 -24.41 -3.79 -3.28
N GLY A 115 -25.72 -3.64 -3.54
CA GLY A 115 -26.36 -4.10 -4.79
C GLY A 115 -26.29 -3.07 -5.91
N TYR A 116 -26.20 -1.79 -5.55
CA TYR A 116 -26.16 -0.65 -6.47
C TYR A 116 -25.08 0.35 -6.07
N TRP A 117 -24.34 0.84 -7.06
CA TRP A 117 -23.28 1.84 -6.91
C TRP A 117 -23.82 3.27 -6.78
N GLY A 118 -25.05 3.48 -7.23
CA GLY A 118 -25.80 4.71 -7.11
C GLY A 118 -27.24 4.47 -7.53
N ALA A 119 -28.07 5.48 -7.36
CA ALA A 119 -29.44 5.46 -7.82
C ALA A 119 -29.82 6.80 -8.44
N ILE A 120 -30.77 6.78 -9.37
CA ILE A 120 -31.38 7.96 -9.98
C ILE A 120 -32.88 7.76 -9.85
N TYR A 121 -33.58 8.74 -9.29
CA TYR A 121 -35.04 8.69 -9.24
C TYR A 121 -35.67 10.02 -9.62
N THR A 122 -36.82 9.94 -10.27
CA THR A 122 -37.67 11.10 -10.60
C THR A 122 -38.57 11.42 -9.41
N HIS A 123 -38.88 12.68 -9.15
CA HIS A 123 -39.84 13.03 -8.10
C HIS A 123 -41.29 12.89 -8.60
N PRO A 124 -42.26 12.50 -7.74
CA PRO A 124 -43.66 12.43 -8.13
C PRO A 124 -44.18 13.79 -8.66
N GLY A 125 -44.90 13.77 -9.78
CA GLY A 125 -45.49 14.95 -10.42
C GLY A 125 -44.47 15.93 -11.01
N ALA A 126 -43.23 15.48 -11.25
CA ALA A 126 -42.17 16.31 -11.81
C ALA A 126 -42.47 16.72 -13.26
N SER A 127 -42.98 15.80 -14.09
CA SER A 127 -43.35 16.10 -15.47
C SER A 127 -44.47 17.13 -15.54
N ASP A 128 -45.49 17.03 -14.69
CA ASP A 128 -46.63 17.97 -14.66
C ASP A 128 -46.19 19.38 -14.20
N ARG A 129 -45.34 19.46 -13.17
CA ARG A 129 -44.75 20.73 -12.71
C ARG A 129 -43.89 21.39 -13.79
N LEU A 130 -43.12 20.59 -14.52
CA LEU A 130 -42.30 21.06 -15.63
C LEU A 130 -43.18 21.56 -16.79
N LEU A 131 -44.18 20.79 -17.21
CA LEU A 131 -45.07 21.15 -18.31
C LEU A 131 -45.87 22.42 -18.01
N SER A 132 -46.48 22.53 -16.83
CA SER A 132 -47.22 23.74 -16.42
C SER A 132 -46.35 25.00 -16.35
N THR A 133 -45.06 24.85 -16.04
CA THR A 133 -44.09 25.95 -16.08
C THR A 133 -43.76 26.35 -17.52
N ILE A 134 -43.66 25.39 -18.44
CA ILE A 134 -43.45 25.65 -19.87
C ILE A 134 -44.68 26.32 -20.48
N GLU A 135 -45.89 25.91 -20.11
CA GLU A 135 -47.16 26.53 -20.54
C GLU A 135 -47.29 27.99 -20.05
N GLY A 136 -46.60 28.33 -18.96
CA GLY A 136 -46.59 29.67 -18.37
C GLY A 136 -47.73 29.91 -17.38
N ASP A 137 -48.44 28.86 -16.98
CA ASP A 137 -49.57 28.90 -16.03
C ASP A 137 -49.11 28.96 -14.57
N ASN A 138 -47.83 28.64 -14.30
CA ASN A 138 -47.30 28.60 -12.95
C ASN A 138 -46.74 29.96 -12.49
N THR A 139 -47.26 30.50 -11.39
CA THR A 139 -46.80 31.75 -10.76
C THR A 139 -45.61 31.56 -9.81
N THR A 140 -45.17 30.32 -9.60
CA THR A 140 -44.03 29.98 -8.72
C THR A 140 -42.75 29.75 -9.52
N VAL A 141 -41.60 30.10 -8.94
CA VAL A 141 -40.29 29.88 -9.57
C VAL A 141 -40.01 28.38 -9.59
N TYR A 142 -39.92 27.79 -10.79
CA TYR A 142 -39.54 26.39 -10.97
C TYR A 142 -38.05 26.19 -10.71
N ASP A 143 -37.71 25.20 -9.87
CA ASP A 143 -36.34 24.74 -9.68
C ASP A 143 -36.06 23.49 -10.54
N PRO A 144 -35.13 23.55 -11.51
CA PRO A 144 -34.73 22.40 -12.30
C PRO A 144 -34.18 21.21 -11.50
N GLN A 145 -33.75 21.42 -10.25
CA GLN A 145 -33.19 20.38 -9.37
C GLN A 145 -34.28 19.51 -8.70
N ASP A 146 -35.53 19.97 -8.67
CA ASP A 146 -36.64 19.29 -7.98
C ASP A 146 -37.25 18.14 -8.80
N ALA A 147 -36.76 17.91 -10.01
CA ALA A 147 -37.29 16.90 -10.91
C ALA A 147 -36.62 15.53 -10.76
N VAL A 148 -35.30 15.50 -10.58
CA VAL A 148 -34.49 14.26 -10.56
C VAL A 148 -33.50 14.34 -9.42
N THR A 149 -33.34 13.25 -8.68
CA THR A 149 -32.29 13.14 -7.65
C THR A 149 -31.42 11.91 -7.90
N THR A 150 -30.12 12.11 -7.76
CA THR A 150 -29.10 11.08 -7.88
C THR A 150 -28.47 10.82 -6.52
N ILE A 151 -28.52 9.58 -6.05
CA ILE A 151 -27.95 9.13 -4.79
C ILE A 151 -26.66 8.33 -5.04
N TYR A 152 -25.60 8.61 -4.29
CA TYR A 152 -24.40 7.77 -4.27
C TYR A 152 -23.60 7.94 -2.97
N ASN A 153 -22.64 7.04 -2.71
CA ASN A 153 -21.77 7.12 -1.53
C ASN A 153 -20.33 7.50 -1.91
N GLY A 154 -19.99 8.78 -1.78
CA GLY A 154 -18.66 9.29 -2.12
C GLY A 154 -17.50 8.67 -1.33
N ALA A 155 -17.76 8.09 -0.16
CA ALA A 155 -16.72 7.53 0.69
C ALA A 155 -16.18 6.17 0.20
N TYR A 156 -16.90 5.45 -0.68
CA TYR A 156 -16.62 4.05 -0.97
C TYR A 156 -15.37 3.81 -1.85
N TYR A 157 -15.26 4.49 -2.98
CA TYR A 157 -14.04 4.47 -3.83
C TYR A 157 -13.85 5.84 -4.52
N PRO A 158 -13.04 6.75 -3.94
CA PRO A 158 -12.99 8.15 -4.41
C PRO A 158 -12.73 8.32 -5.92
N SER A 159 -11.86 7.49 -6.49
CA SER A 159 -11.51 7.51 -7.92
C SER A 159 -12.68 7.09 -8.83
N ILE A 160 -13.48 6.11 -8.40
CA ILE A 160 -14.61 5.59 -9.17
C ILE A 160 -15.81 6.53 -9.09
N PHE A 161 -16.11 7.09 -7.91
CA PHE A 161 -17.24 8.00 -7.77
C PHE A 161 -17.07 9.28 -8.59
N SER A 162 -15.85 9.76 -8.77
CA SER A 162 -15.58 10.89 -9.69
C SER A 162 -16.01 10.54 -11.12
N SER A 163 -15.74 9.32 -11.59
CA SER A 163 -16.19 8.84 -12.91
C SER A 163 -17.69 8.57 -12.95
N LEU A 164 -18.26 7.99 -11.90
CA LEU A 164 -19.69 7.66 -11.80
C LEU A 164 -20.54 8.94 -11.80
N GLN A 165 -20.13 9.96 -11.06
CA GLN A 165 -20.77 11.27 -11.03
C GLN A 165 -20.81 11.89 -12.43
N GLY A 166 -19.69 11.86 -13.16
CA GLY A 166 -19.64 12.35 -14.55
C GLY A 166 -20.58 11.57 -15.50
N ASN A 167 -20.67 10.26 -15.33
CA ASN A 167 -21.59 9.41 -16.09
C ASN A 167 -23.07 9.73 -15.78
N MET A 168 -23.42 9.90 -14.50
CA MET A 168 -24.78 10.25 -14.09
C MET A 168 -25.18 11.65 -14.54
N GLN A 169 -24.25 12.62 -14.50
CA GLN A 169 -24.47 13.96 -15.07
C GLN A 169 -24.69 13.92 -16.58
N SER A 170 -23.92 13.09 -17.29
CA SER A 170 -24.09 12.91 -18.74
C SER A 170 -25.43 12.25 -19.08
N LEU A 171 -25.88 11.27 -18.30
CA LEU A 171 -27.19 10.65 -18.45
C LEU A 171 -28.33 11.66 -18.26
N VAL A 172 -28.28 12.45 -17.19
CA VAL A 172 -29.34 13.44 -16.93
C VAL A 172 -29.30 14.60 -17.94
N GLY A 173 -28.12 15.01 -18.41
CA GLY A 173 -27.99 15.98 -19.49
C GLY A 173 -28.55 15.47 -20.84
N ALA A 174 -28.27 14.21 -21.17
CA ALA A 174 -28.86 13.56 -22.34
C ALA A 174 -30.38 13.42 -22.20
N ALA A 175 -30.88 13.03 -21.01
CA ALA A 175 -32.31 12.94 -20.71
C ALA A 175 -33.02 14.30 -20.84
N ALA A 176 -32.42 15.37 -20.32
CA ALA A 176 -32.94 16.73 -20.46
C ALA A 176 -33.03 17.16 -21.94
N THR A 177 -32.04 16.77 -22.75
CA THR A 177 -32.06 17.02 -24.21
C THR A 177 -33.15 16.18 -24.89
N MET A 178 -33.29 14.91 -24.50
CA MET A 178 -34.30 13.99 -25.04
C MET A 178 -35.72 14.43 -24.71
N TYR A 179 -35.96 14.96 -23.51
CA TYR A 179 -37.28 15.43 -23.08
C TYR A 179 -37.90 16.43 -24.07
N GLY A 180 -37.12 17.41 -24.55
CA GLY A 180 -37.59 18.39 -25.54
C GLY A 180 -37.86 17.80 -26.93
N LEU A 181 -37.25 16.66 -27.26
CA LEU A 181 -37.42 15.96 -28.54
C LEU A 181 -38.58 14.96 -28.52
N THR A 182 -38.83 14.32 -27.39
CA THR A 182 -39.82 13.24 -27.25
C THR A 182 -41.18 13.72 -26.77
N THR A 183 -41.23 14.82 -26.02
CA THR A 183 -42.46 15.32 -25.40
C THR A 183 -43.16 16.32 -26.33
N ARG A 184 -44.10 15.84 -27.12
CA ARG A 184 -44.83 16.66 -28.11
C ARG A 184 -45.63 17.79 -27.47
N ASP A 185 -46.11 17.60 -26.24
CA ASP A 185 -46.92 18.59 -25.55
C ASP A 185 -46.07 19.76 -25.05
N ALA A 186 -44.86 19.49 -24.52
CA ALA A 186 -43.89 20.53 -24.17
C ALA A 186 -43.48 21.40 -25.38
N LEU A 187 -43.31 20.79 -26.56
CA LEU A 187 -42.97 21.52 -27.80
C LEU A 187 -44.12 22.42 -28.29
N LYS A 188 -45.37 22.04 -28.04
CA LYS A 188 -46.55 22.85 -28.40
C LYS A 188 -46.83 23.95 -27.35
N ALA A 189 -46.54 23.66 -26.09
CA ALA A 189 -46.77 24.53 -24.95
C ALA A 189 -45.76 25.69 -24.85
N VAL A 190 -44.55 25.53 -25.39
CA VAL A 190 -43.48 26.52 -25.21
C VAL A 190 -43.85 27.89 -25.80
N ASN A 191 -43.85 28.91 -24.95
CA ASN A 191 -44.07 30.29 -25.32
C ASN A 191 -42.71 30.98 -25.50
N MET A 192 -42.23 31.03 -26.75
CA MET A 192 -40.92 31.61 -27.10
C MET A 192 -40.81 33.12 -26.82
N THR A 193 -41.93 33.81 -26.59
CA THR A 193 -41.96 35.21 -26.17
C THR A 193 -41.78 35.40 -24.67
N ASN A 194 -42.00 34.36 -23.86
CA ASN A 194 -41.76 34.38 -22.42
C ASN A 194 -40.37 33.80 -22.12
N PRO A 195 -39.41 34.59 -21.61
CA PRO A 195 -38.06 34.11 -21.33
C PRO A 195 -38.02 32.97 -20.31
N THR A 196 -38.97 32.90 -19.37
CA THR A 196 -39.06 31.82 -18.38
C THR A 196 -39.48 30.50 -19.05
N SER A 197 -40.52 30.54 -19.90
CA SER A 197 -40.97 29.35 -20.66
C SER A 197 -39.87 28.84 -21.59
N ALA A 198 -39.22 29.73 -22.36
CA ALA A 198 -38.14 29.36 -23.26
C ALA A 198 -36.91 28.81 -22.53
N SER A 199 -36.50 29.41 -21.41
CA SER A 199 -35.34 28.94 -20.63
C SER A 199 -35.61 27.61 -19.91
N THR A 200 -36.81 27.41 -19.37
CA THR A 200 -37.24 26.12 -18.80
C THR A 200 -37.30 25.03 -19.88
N PHE A 201 -37.79 25.32 -21.08
CA PHE A 201 -37.79 24.33 -22.17
C PHE A 201 -36.36 23.93 -22.61
N LEU A 202 -35.42 24.88 -22.69
CA LEU A 202 -34.04 24.61 -23.07
C LEU A 202 -33.22 23.89 -21.99
N ARG A 203 -33.60 24.05 -20.72
CA ARG A 203 -32.95 23.42 -19.56
C ARG A 203 -34.02 22.84 -18.61
N PRO A 204 -34.72 21.77 -19.03
CA PRO A 204 -35.94 21.30 -18.36
C PRO A 204 -35.71 20.79 -16.95
N PHE A 205 -34.63 20.05 -16.72
CA PHE A 205 -34.27 19.57 -15.38
C PHE A 205 -32.78 19.32 -15.26
N GLN A 206 -32.33 19.24 -14.02
CA GLN A 206 -30.98 18.87 -13.60
C GLN A 206 -31.08 17.91 -12.41
N ALA A 207 -30.01 17.15 -12.18
CA ALA A 207 -29.98 16.20 -11.07
C ALA A 207 -29.57 16.88 -9.77
N ASN A 208 -30.46 16.85 -8.78
CA ASN A 208 -30.05 17.10 -7.40
C ASN A 208 -29.15 15.96 -6.92
N ILE A 209 -28.04 16.29 -6.26
CA ILE A 209 -27.05 15.32 -5.84
C ILE A 209 -27.23 15.04 -4.35
N TRP A 210 -27.64 13.82 -4.03
CA TRP A 210 -27.63 13.30 -2.66
C TRP A 210 -26.42 12.39 -2.45
N ASN A 211 -25.31 12.99 -2.03
CA ASN A 211 -24.14 12.22 -1.61
C ASN A 211 -24.30 11.77 -0.14
N ILE A 212 -24.36 10.46 0.08
CA ILE A 212 -24.54 9.85 1.42
C ILE A 212 -23.41 10.27 2.37
N MET A 213 -22.17 10.31 1.86
CA MET A 213 -21.03 10.80 2.63
C MET A 213 -20.11 11.64 1.74
N PRO A 214 -20.24 12.98 1.80
CA PRO A 214 -19.37 13.90 1.06
C PRO A 214 -17.93 13.83 1.54
N THR A 215 -17.08 13.14 0.78
CA THR A 215 -15.64 13.01 1.00
C THR A 215 -14.87 13.83 -0.04
N GLU A 216 -14.85 15.16 0.10
CA GLU A 216 -14.17 16.07 -0.84
C GLU A 216 -12.73 16.45 -0.44
N GLN A 217 -12.28 16.00 0.74
CA GLN A 217 -10.95 16.31 1.24
C GLN A 217 -9.85 15.76 0.32
N GLY A 218 -8.79 16.54 0.10
CA GLY A 218 -7.69 16.13 -0.78
C GLY A 218 -6.99 14.84 -0.29
N THR A 219 -7.00 14.61 1.02
CA THR A 219 -6.43 13.41 1.67
C THR A 219 -7.19 12.13 1.36
N ARG A 220 -8.39 12.18 0.78
CA ARG A 220 -9.24 11.00 0.50
C ARG A 220 -8.54 9.92 -0.33
N VAL A 221 -7.68 10.33 -1.26
CA VAL A 221 -6.93 9.42 -2.14
C VAL A 221 -5.92 8.56 -1.38
N LEU A 222 -5.51 9.00 -0.18
CA LEU A 222 -4.54 8.29 0.65
C LEU A 222 -5.21 7.23 1.53
N LEU A 223 -6.53 7.33 1.79
CA LEU A 223 -7.23 6.50 2.78
C LEU A 223 -7.25 5.01 2.39
N ASN A 224 -7.53 4.69 1.13
CA ASN A 224 -7.55 3.31 0.61
C ASN A 224 -6.23 2.88 -0.03
N THR A 225 -5.20 3.73 -0.01
CA THR A 225 -3.91 3.45 -0.64
C THR A 225 -2.77 3.46 0.38
N VAL A 226 -2.05 4.57 0.49
CA VAL A 226 -0.85 4.75 1.31
C VAL A 226 -1.12 4.46 2.79
N SER A 227 -2.30 4.82 3.28
CA SER A 227 -2.72 4.59 4.66
C SER A 227 -2.73 3.10 5.01
N LEU A 228 -3.31 2.27 4.15
CA LEU A 228 -3.34 0.81 4.34
C LEU A 228 -1.94 0.19 4.24
N VAL A 229 -1.07 0.73 3.39
CA VAL A 229 0.35 0.33 3.32
C VAL A 229 1.08 0.66 4.61
N MET A 230 0.89 1.86 5.16
CA MET A 230 1.53 2.26 6.41
C MET A 230 1.08 1.40 7.58
N GLY A 231 -0.19 0.97 7.59
CA GLY A 231 -0.71 -0.02 8.53
C GLY A 231 -0.02 -1.38 8.49
N ILE A 232 0.73 -1.71 7.44
CA ILE A 232 1.57 -2.92 7.37
C ILE A 232 3.03 -2.57 7.70
N LEU A 233 3.54 -1.51 7.07
CA LEU A 233 4.96 -1.16 7.09
C LEU A 233 5.46 -0.81 8.50
N MET A 234 4.63 -0.14 9.31
CA MET A 234 5.01 0.20 10.70
C MET A 234 5.32 -1.04 11.54
N HIS A 235 4.56 -2.11 11.37
CA HIS A 235 4.75 -3.35 12.14
C HIS A 235 6.02 -4.08 11.74
N PHE A 236 6.42 -4.01 10.46
CA PHE A 236 7.70 -4.56 10.04
C PHE A 236 8.89 -3.92 10.77
N PHE A 237 8.95 -2.60 10.81
CA PHE A 237 10.05 -1.89 11.47
C PHE A 237 10.08 -2.17 12.97
N PHE A 238 8.91 -2.15 13.62
CA PHE A 238 8.82 -2.51 15.02
C PHE A 238 9.28 -3.94 15.29
N GLN A 239 8.85 -4.90 14.47
CA GLN A 239 9.23 -6.31 14.64
C GLN A 239 10.71 -6.56 14.39
N MET A 240 11.31 -5.83 13.45
CA MET A 240 12.76 -5.86 13.23
C MET A 240 13.50 -5.39 14.49
N GLY A 241 13.10 -4.25 15.07
CA GLY A 241 13.68 -3.73 16.31
C GLY A 241 13.49 -4.68 17.49
N LEU A 242 12.27 -5.20 17.68
CA LEU A 242 11.95 -6.17 18.72
C LEU A 242 12.81 -7.43 18.60
N ASN A 243 12.93 -7.99 17.39
CA ASN A 243 13.74 -9.17 17.15
C ASN A 243 15.23 -8.90 17.40
N GLY A 244 15.76 -7.77 16.93
CA GLY A 244 17.15 -7.37 17.18
C GLY A 244 17.48 -7.27 18.67
N ILE A 245 16.59 -6.69 19.47
CA ILE A 245 16.73 -6.60 20.94
C ILE A 245 16.65 -7.99 21.58
N THR A 246 15.66 -8.81 21.22
CA THR A 246 15.51 -10.15 21.81
C THR A 246 16.66 -11.10 21.48
N THR A 247 17.28 -10.94 20.31
CA THR A 247 18.48 -11.70 19.92
C THR A 247 19.71 -11.23 20.67
N SER A 248 19.96 -9.92 20.76
CA SER A 248 21.15 -9.38 21.45
C SER A 248 21.13 -9.65 22.96
N THR A 249 19.95 -9.67 23.57
CA THR A 249 19.75 -9.98 24.98
C THR A 249 19.57 -11.48 25.27
N LYS A 250 19.66 -12.34 24.24
CA LYS A 250 19.49 -13.80 24.35
C LYS A 250 18.17 -14.22 25.01
N VAL A 251 17.12 -13.40 24.88
CA VAL A 251 15.82 -13.66 25.51
C VAL A 251 15.19 -14.96 25.00
N LEU A 252 15.35 -15.24 23.69
CA LEU A 252 14.76 -16.42 23.05
C LEU A 252 15.30 -17.76 23.57
N GLN A 253 16.53 -17.79 24.08
CA GLN A 253 17.20 -18.99 24.62
C GLN A 253 17.23 -19.03 26.15
N SER A 254 17.01 -17.90 26.83
CA SER A 254 17.20 -17.81 28.29
C SER A 254 15.89 -17.90 29.07
N TYR A 255 14.76 -17.52 28.47
CA TYR A 255 13.46 -17.46 29.13
C TYR A 255 12.52 -18.59 28.69
N SER A 256 11.49 -18.85 29.49
CA SER A 256 10.48 -19.84 29.13
C SER A 256 9.72 -19.41 27.87
N LYS A 257 9.37 -20.38 27.02
CA LYS A 257 8.65 -20.15 25.76
C LYS A 257 7.31 -19.42 25.98
N ARG A 258 6.64 -19.69 27.11
CA ARG A 258 5.39 -19.03 27.49
C ARG A 258 5.61 -17.57 27.81
N ASP A 259 6.65 -17.23 28.58
CA ASP A 259 6.92 -15.85 28.98
C ASP A 259 7.33 -15.01 27.78
N VAL A 260 8.15 -15.57 26.87
CA VAL A 260 8.50 -14.92 25.60
C VAL A 260 7.24 -14.65 24.76
N TYR A 261 6.32 -15.62 24.67
CA TYR A 261 5.07 -15.42 23.94
C TYR A 261 4.19 -14.35 24.59
N VAL A 262 3.98 -14.39 25.91
CA VAL A 262 3.16 -13.40 26.63
C VAL A 262 3.76 -11.99 26.50
N PHE A 263 5.08 -11.86 26.63
CA PHE A 263 5.78 -10.59 26.42
C PHE A 263 5.52 -10.01 25.02
N ARG A 264 5.68 -10.84 23.97
CA ARG A 264 5.45 -10.41 22.59
C ARG A 264 3.98 -10.13 22.30
N PHE A 265 3.07 -10.92 22.86
CA PHE A 265 1.63 -10.71 22.75
C PHE A 265 1.22 -9.36 23.34
N ILE A 266 1.59 -9.07 24.59
CA ILE A 266 1.25 -7.81 25.26
C ILE A 266 1.86 -6.62 24.51
N THR A 267 3.16 -6.72 24.19
CA THR A 267 3.89 -5.68 23.47
C THR A 267 3.28 -5.40 22.10
N GLY A 268 2.92 -6.45 21.36
CA GLY A 268 2.24 -6.34 20.06
C GLY A 268 0.88 -5.67 20.14
N LYS A 269 0.05 -6.04 21.14
CA LYS A 269 -1.27 -5.43 21.36
C LYS A 269 -1.18 -3.95 21.71
N ILE A 270 -0.26 -3.58 22.61
CA ILE A 270 -0.05 -2.17 22.99
C ILE A 270 0.46 -1.37 21.78
N TYR A 271 1.45 -1.89 21.07
CA TYR A 271 2.04 -1.21 19.92
C TYR A 271 1.03 -0.98 18.80
N THR A 272 0.25 -2.01 18.45
CA THR A 272 -0.79 -1.91 17.41
C THR A 272 -1.92 -0.97 17.82
N LEU A 273 -2.33 -0.97 19.09
CA LEU A 273 -3.37 -0.09 19.60
C LEU A 273 -2.96 1.40 19.56
N ILE A 274 -1.72 1.70 19.95
CA ILE A 274 -1.15 3.05 19.88
C ILE A 274 -0.92 3.47 18.42
N GLY A 275 -0.39 2.57 17.58
CA GLY A 275 -0.20 2.82 16.15
C GLY A 275 -1.52 3.15 15.44
N ALA A 276 -2.58 2.40 15.75
CA ALA A 276 -3.91 2.64 15.23
C ALA A 276 -4.52 3.95 15.75
N LEU A 277 -4.24 4.33 17.00
CA LEU A 277 -4.68 5.61 17.55
C LEU A 277 -3.98 6.77 16.84
N GLY A 278 -2.67 6.66 16.59
CA GLY A 278 -1.93 7.64 15.80
C GLY A 278 -2.50 7.78 14.39
N MET A 279 -2.89 6.65 13.79
CA MET A 279 -3.51 6.61 12.46
C MET A 279 -4.90 7.24 12.40
N ALA A 280 -5.79 6.85 13.31
CA ALA A 280 -7.09 7.48 13.46
C ALA A 280 -6.96 8.98 13.80
N GLY A 281 -5.96 9.34 14.60
CA GLY A 281 -5.64 10.71 14.99
C GLY A 281 -5.32 11.61 13.80
N TYR A 282 -4.49 11.15 12.85
CA TYR A 282 -4.21 11.97 11.66
C TYR A 282 -5.36 11.96 10.65
N PHE A 283 -6.15 10.88 10.54
CA PHE A 283 -7.42 10.93 9.78
C PHE A 283 -8.35 12.01 10.32
N TRP A 284 -8.44 12.13 11.65
CA TRP A 284 -9.26 13.13 12.32
C TRP A 284 -8.69 14.55 12.20
N ALA A 285 -7.37 14.71 12.36
CA ALA A 285 -6.72 16.02 12.29
C ALA A 285 -6.79 16.64 10.90
N PHE A 286 -6.69 15.82 9.84
CA PHE A 286 -6.73 16.26 8.44
C PHE A 286 -8.07 15.97 7.75
N ARG A 287 -9.17 15.95 8.52
CA ARG A 287 -10.52 15.72 7.98
C ARG A 287 -11.10 16.92 7.23
N GLU A 288 -10.54 18.11 7.40
CA GLU A 288 -11.08 19.35 6.82
C GLU A 288 -12.58 19.53 7.14
N ASN A 289 -13.44 19.63 6.12
CA ASN A 289 -14.90 19.78 6.25
C ASN A 289 -15.65 18.43 6.33
N TRP A 290 -14.93 17.32 6.46
CA TRP A 290 -15.52 16.00 6.47
C TRP A 290 -16.29 15.75 7.78
N SER A 291 -17.60 15.55 7.66
CA SER A 291 -18.57 15.47 8.76
C SER A 291 -18.55 14.11 9.46
N VAL A 292 -17.43 13.77 10.10
CA VAL A 292 -17.26 12.53 10.88
C VAL A 292 -17.34 12.81 12.37
N ASP A 293 -18.21 12.07 13.06
CA ASP A 293 -18.49 12.23 14.49
C ASP A 293 -17.51 11.48 15.41
N ALA A 294 -17.54 11.84 16.70
CA ALA A 294 -16.67 11.23 17.71
C ALA A 294 -16.90 9.71 17.84
N ALA A 295 -18.15 9.24 17.70
CA ALA A 295 -18.44 7.81 17.70
C ALA A 295 -17.75 7.09 16.52
N GLN A 296 -17.79 7.68 15.32
CA GLN A 296 -17.13 7.16 14.14
C GLN A 296 -15.60 7.19 14.27
N PHE A 297 -15.04 8.13 15.03
CA PHE A 297 -13.61 8.12 15.39
C PHE A 297 -13.22 6.88 16.20
N PHE A 298 -13.97 6.55 17.24
CA PHE A 298 -13.70 5.35 18.05
C PHE A 298 -13.86 4.07 17.25
N GLU A 299 -14.89 3.98 16.40
CA GLU A 299 -15.07 2.84 15.50
C GLU A 299 -13.93 2.73 14.48
N THR A 300 -13.50 3.86 13.90
CA THR A 300 -12.34 3.93 12.99
C THR A 300 -11.07 3.44 13.68
N TRP A 301 -10.82 3.89 14.91
CA TRP A 301 -9.67 3.46 15.69
C TRP A 301 -9.69 1.95 15.95
N MET A 302 -10.82 1.38 16.37
CA MET A 302 -10.93 -0.06 16.61
C MET A 302 -10.79 -0.89 15.32
N CYS A 303 -11.35 -0.41 14.20
CA CYS A 303 -11.20 -1.06 12.90
C CYS A 303 -9.74 -1.07 12.44
N LEU A 304 -9.05 0.07 12.57
CA LEU A 304 -7.63 0.19 12.24
C LEU A 304 -6.76 -0.66 13.18
N TRP A 305 -7.09 -0.71 14.47
CA TRP A 305 -6.41 -1.57 15.43
C TRP A 305 -6.54 -3.03 15.02
N PHE A 306 -7.74 -3.48 14.66
CA PHE A 306 -7.97 -4.85 14.25
C PHE A 306 -7.18 -5.22 12.98
N TYR A 307 -7.17 -4.33 11.98
CA TYR A 307 -6.35 -4.48 10.78
C TYR A 307 -4.84 -4.53 11.08
N MET A 308 -4.35 -3.62 11.93
CA MET A 308 -2.95 -3.55 12.34
C MET A 308 -2.53 -4.78 13.13
N ASP A 309 -3.37 -5.27 14.04
CA ASP A 309 -3.11 -6.46 14.84
C ASP A 309 -3.02 -7.72 13.97
N ILE A 310 -3.90 -7.87 12.98
CA ILE A 310 -3.81 -8.94 11.98
C ILE A 310 -2.47 -8.88 11.24
N ASN A 311 -2.08 -7.71 10.75
CA ASN A 311 -0.81 -7.56 10.03
C ASN A 311 0.41 -7.79 10.92
N TYR A 312 0.35 -7.35 12.17
CA TYR A 312 1.36 -7.66 13.18
C TYR A 312 1.53 -9.17 13.36
N LEU A 313 0.42 -9.91 13.51
CA LEU A 313 0.44 -11.36 13.68
C LEU A 313 0.98 -12.09 12.43
N VAL A 314 0.59 -11.66 11.23
CA VAL A 314 1.12 -12.21 9.96
C VAL A 314 2.63 -11.98 9.88
N ILE A 315 3.09 -10.76 10.13
CA ILE A 315 4.52 -10.41 10.11
C ILE A 315 5.28 -11.19 11.17
N ASP A 316 4.78 -11.29 12.40
CA ASP A 316 5.42 -12.04 13.48
C ASP A 316 5.55 -13.54 13.14
N THR A 317 4.52 -14.12 12.53
CA THR A 317 4.49 -15.53 12.12
C THR A 317 5.50 -15.82 11.02
N VAL A 318 5.62 -14.94 10.03
CA VAL A 318 6.46 -15.18 8.85
C VAL A 318 7.92 -14.82 9.12
N LEU A 319 8.16 -13.71 9.82
CA LEU A 319 9.50 -13.14 10.04
C LEU A 319 10.38 -14.08 10.86
N ALA A 320 11.54 -14.42 10.29
CA ALA A 320 12.57 -15.27 10.90
C ALA A 320 12.10 -16.69 11.28
N THR A 321 10.90 -17.10 10.83
CA THR A 321 10.31 -18.40 11.15
C THR A 321 10.04 -19.21 9.88
N ILE A 322 9.42 -18.57 8.90
CA ILE A 322 9.14 -19.13 7.58
C ILE A 322 10.12 -18.55 6.57
N VAL A 323 10.29 -17.22 6.59
CA VAL A 323 11.19 -16.51 5.69
C VAL A 323 12.41 -16.03 6.48
N PRO A 324 13.63 -16.39 6.04
CA PRO A 324 14.86 -15.86 6.62
C PRO A 324 14.90 -14.33 6.56
N MET A 325 15.51 -13.70 7.57
CA MET A 325 15.51 -12.24 7.71
C MET A 325 16.02 -11.50 6.46
N GLN A 326 17.02 -12.06 5.77
CA GLN A 326 17.60 -11.52 4.54
C GLN A 326 16.64 -11.47 3.34
N PHE A 327 15.61 -12.32 3.31
CA PHE A 327 14.62 -12.38 2.23
C PHE A 327 13.26 -11.81 2.65
N PHE A 328 13.12 -11.32 3.88
CA PHE A 328 11.82 -10.85 4.38
C PHE A 328 11.27 -9.66 3.60
N ALA A 329 12.14 -8.78 3.08
CA ALA A 329 11.73 -7.66 2.24
C ALA A 329 10.95 -8.12 0.98
N PHE A 330 11.28 -9.28 0.41
CA PHE A 330 10.58 -9.85 -0.75
C PHE A 330 9.13 -10.23 -0.40
N PHE A 331 8.96 -10.89 0.75
CA PHE A 331 7.64 -11.23 1.29
C PHE A 331 6.85 -9.96 1.62
N LEU A 332 7.47 -9.02 2.36
CA LEU A 332 6.81 -7.81 2.81
C LEU A 332 6.30 -6.97 1.64
N LEU A 333 7.12 -6.75 0.62
CA LEU A 333 6.70 -6.01 -0.58
C LEU A 333 5.52 -6.70 -1.24
N THR A 334 5.57 -8.02 -1.39
CA THR A 334 4.49 -8.79 -2.01
C THR A 334 3.21 -8.72 -1.18
N TRP A 335 3.29 -8.90 0.13
CA TRP A 335 2.15 -8.80 1.04
C TRP A 335 1.49 -7.41 0.99
N ILE A 336 2.30 -6.34 0.94
CA ILE A 336 1.82 -4.97 0.79
C ILE A 336 1.08 -4.79 -0.54
N ILE A 337 1.67 -5.23 -1.66
CA ILE A 337 1.12 -5.04 -2.99
C ILE A 337 -0.19 -5.83 -3.19
N LEU A 338 -0.27 -7.04 -2.65
CA LEU A 338 -1.51 -7.83 -2.65
C LEU A 338 -2.63 -7.10 -1.89
N ASN A 339 -2.33 -6.62 -0.68
CA ASN A 339 -3.31 -5.92 0.16
C ASN A 339 -3.77 -4.60 -0.47
N ILE A 340 -2.86 -3.74 -0.94
CA ILE A 340 -3.27 -2.48 -1.59
C ILE A 340 -3.98 -2.74 -2.93
N GLY A 341 -3.56 -3.76 -3.69
CA GLY A 341 -4.22 -4.12 -4.95
C GLY A 341 -5.70 -4.47 -4.77
N SER A 342 -6.10 -4.90 -3.57
CA SER A 342 -7.49 -5.22 -3.21
C SER A 342 -8.34 -4.00 -2.82
N THR A 343 -7.75 -2.83 -2.61
CA THR A 343 -8.45 -1.64 -2.09
C THR A 343 -8.44 -0.45 -3.06
N VAL A 344 -7.64 -0.51 -4.13
CA VAL A 344 -7.54 0.60 -5.09
C VAL A 344 -8.75 0.66 -6.02
N PHE A 345 -9.24 -0.50 -6.48
CA PHE A 345 -10.41 -0.62 -7.36
C PHE A 345 -11.43 -1.62 -6.79
N PRO A 346 -12.73 -1.39 -7.07
CA PRO A 346 -13.75 -2.37 -6.78
C PRO A 346 -13.64 -3.60 -7.68
N PHE A 347 -14.06 -4.74 -7.15
CA PHE A 347 -13.84 -6.02 -7.82
C PHE A 347 -14.65 -6.19 -9.11
N GLU A 348 -15.80 -5.53 -9.23
CA GLU A 348 -16.64 -5.44 -10.42
C GLU A 348 -15.87 -4.90 -11.63
N LEU A 349 -14.88 -4.03 -11.38
CA LEU A 349 -14.01 -3.44 -12.41
C LEU A 349 -12.69 -4.20 -12.59
N THR A 350 -12.42 -5.22 -11.76
CA THR A 350 -11.20 -6.04 -11.86
C THR A 350 -11.45 -7.33 -12.65
N PRO A 351 -10.43 -7.90 -13.33
CA PRO A 351 -10.57 -9.21 -13.95
C PRO A 351 -10.84 -10.29 -12.88
N GLY A 352 -11.64 -11.30 -13.21
CA GLY A 352 -12.05 -12.34 -12.25
C GLY A 352 -10.90 -13.11 -11.59
N PHE A 353 -9.73 -13.19 -12.24
CA PHE A 353 -8.52 -13.75 -11.62
C PHE A 353 -8.15 -13.05 -10.29
N TYR A 354 -8.41 -11.75 -10.14
CA TYR A 354 -8.04 -10.98 -8.95
C TYR A 354 -9.08 -11.04 -7.83
N HIS A 355 -10.22 -11.71 -8.04
CA HIS A 355 -11.29 -11.77 -7.04
C HIS A 355 -10.93 -12.59 -5.80
N TRP A 356 -9.89 -13.43 -5.84
CA TRP A 356 -9.41 -14.11 -4.62
C TRP A 356 -8.99 -13.10 -3.53
N SER A 357 -8.65 -11.87 -3.92
CA SER A 357 -8.28 -10.78 -3.03
C SER A 357 -9.41 -10.32 -2.10
N TRP A 358 -10.65 -10.80 -2.28
CA TRP A 358 -11.73 -10.69 -1.30
C TRP A 358 -11.34 -11.23 0.08
N ALA A 359 -10.46 -12.23 0.11
CA ALA A 359 -9.98 -12.82 1.36
C ALA A 359 -8.93 -11.95 2.07
N LEU A 360 -8.39 -10.90 1.45
CA LEU A 360 -7.30 -10.12 2.03
C LEU A 360 -7.79 -9.16 3.12
N PRO A 361 -7.00 -8.95 4.19
CA PRO A 361 -7.44 -8.13 5.32
C PRO A 361 -7.63 -6.65 4.94
N ALA A 362 -6.83 -6.09 4.02
CA ALA A 362 -6.96 -4.69 3.63
C ALA A 362 -8.31 -4.38 2.95
N HIS A 363 -8.79 -5.26 2.05
CA HIS A 363 -10.11 -5.11 1.43
C HIS A 363 -11.22 -5.05 2.47
N ASN A 364 -11.25 -6.03 3.37
CA ASN A 364 -12.28 -6.13 4.39
C ASN A 364 -12.22 -4.97 5.39
N ALA A 365 -11.02 -4.52 5.77
CA ALA A 365 -10.85 -3.34 6.61
C ALA A 365 -11.32 -2.07 5.91
N TRP A 366 -11.04 -1.90 4.61
CA TRP A 366 -11.53 -0.76 3.84
C TRP A 366 -13.06 -0.69 3.79
N LEU A 367 -13.71 -1.83 3.48
CA LEU A 367 -15.18 -1.92 3.47
C LEU A 367 -15.80 -1.54 4.83
N LEU A 368 -15.20 -2.00 5.93
CA LEU A 368 -15.64 -1.64 7.28
C LEU A 368 -15.46 -0.14 7.57
N LEU A 369 -14.31 0.43 7.20
CA LEU A 369 -14.04 1.87 7.37
C LEU A 369 -15.07 2.71 6.62
N VAL A 370 -15.37 2.38 5.35
CA VAL A 370 -16.40 3.08 4.60
C VAL A 370 -17.77 2.93 5.25
N GLY A 371 -18.12 1.73 5.72
CA GLY A 371 -19.40 1.50 6.41
C GLY A 371 -19.52 2.27 7.72
N ILE A 372 -18.41 2.47 8.44
CA ILE A 372 -18.33 3.33 9.62
C ILE A 372 -18.59 4.80 9.25
N TRP A 373 -17.89 5.32 8.24
CA TRP A 373 -17.96 6.73 7.85
C TRP A 373 -19.28 7.13 7.20
N SER A 374 -19.81 6.27 6.34
CA SER A 374 -21.05 6.54 5.59
C SER A 374 -22.32 6.06 6.29
N GLY A 375 -22.20 5.25 7.34
CA GLY A 375 -23.33 4.58 7.98
C GLY A 375 -23.92 3.41 7.18
N CYS A 376 -23.45 3.16 5.95
CA CYS A 376 -23.88 2.03 5.13
C CYS A 376 -23.16 0.73 5.54
N ARG A 377 -23.71 -0.03 6.49
CA ARG A 377 -23.05 -1.19 7.14
C ARG A 377 -23.36 -2.57 6.53
N ALA A 378 -23.65 -2.65 5.24
CA ALA A 378 -24.21 -3.87 4.65
C ALA A 378 -23.30 -5.09 4.68
N ASN A 379 -21.99 -4.90 4.49
CA ASN A 379 -21.04 -5.99 4.35
C ASN A 379 -20.43 -6.49 5.66
N ILE A 380 -20.88 -5.97 6.81
CA ILE A 380 -20.30 -6.31 8.11
C ILE A 380 -20.38 -7.83 8.41
N GLY A 381 -21.43 -8.49 7.93
CA GLY A 381 -21.64 -9.93 8.07
C GLY A 381 -20.66 -10.79 7.27
N VAL A 382 -19.99 -10.24 6.25
CA VAL A 382 -18.99 -10.95 5.44
C VAL A 382 -17.58 -10.53 5.83
N THR A 383 -17.36 -9.24 6.03
CA THR A 383 -16.02 -8.67 6.25
C THR A 383 -15.46 -9.01 7.63
N LEU A 384 -16.28 -8.93 8.69
CA LEU A 384 -15.82 -9.25 10.05
C LEU A 384 -15.40 -10.72 10.21
N PRO A 385 -16.18 -11.72 9.74
CA PRO A 385 -15.75 -13.11 9.83
C PRO A 385 -14.43 -13.40 9.11
N ILE A 386 -14.17 -12.77 7.96
CA ILE A 386 -12.91 -12.94 7.23
C ILE A 386 -11.75 -12.37 8.05
N LEU A 387 -11.88 -11.16 8.59
CA LEU A 387 -10.86 -10.56 9.45
C LEU A 387 -10.65 -11.37 10.74
N PHE A 388 -11.72 -11.88 11.34
CA PHE A 388 -11.64 -12.72 12.53
C PHE A 388 -10.95 -14.05 12.24
N SER A 389 -11.16 -14.62 11.06
CA SER A 389 -10.44 -15.82 10.60
C SER A 389 -8.93 -15.56 10.51
N TRP A 390 -8.53 -14.44 9.90
CA TRP A 390 -7.12 -14.02 9.89
C TRP A 390 -6.56 -13.80 11.29
N TRP A 391 -7.34 -13.22 12.18
CA TRP A 391 -6.94 -12.95 13.55
C TRP A 391 -6.68 -14.24 14.33
N VAL A 392 -7.60 -15.22 14.26
CA VAL A 392 -7.46 -16.53 14.91
C VAL A 392 -6.26 -17.29 14.34
N VAL A 393 -6.14 -17.37 13.01
CA VAL A 393 -5.01 -18.03 12.35
C VAL A 393 -3.69 -17.33 12.70
N GLY A 394 -3.69 -16.00 12.76
CA GLY A 394 -2.54 -15.19 13.13
C GLY A 394 -2.07 -15.45 14.56
N HIS A 395 -2.99 -15.60 15.52
CA HIS A 395 -2.65 -15.95 16.91
C HIS A 395 -2.02 -17.34 17.01
N ALA A 396 -2.63 -18.34 16.35
CA ALA A 396 -2.08 -19.69 16.29
C ALA A 396 -0.70 -19.70 15.63
N GLY A 397 -0.55 -18.96 14.52
CA GLY A 397 0.70 -18.79 13.79
C GLY A 397 1.80 -18.12 14.63
N SER A 398 1.47 -17.05 15.36
CA SER A 398 2.42 -16.33 16.22
C SER A 398 2.87 -17.21 17.39
N ALA A 399 1.94 -17.93 18.05
CA ALA A 399 2.29 -18.86 19.13
C ALA A 399 3.23 -19.98 18.64
N TRP A 400 2.91 -20.57 17.47
CA TRP A 400 3.79 -21.55 16.82
C TRP A 400 5.15 -20.97 16.46
N SER A 401 5.18 -19.76 15.89
CA SER A 401 6.40 -19.06 15.48
C SER A 401 7.32 -18.77 16.65
N VAL A 402 6.80 -18.24 17.76
CA VAL A 402 7.57 -17.99 18.98
C VAL A 402 8.17 -19.30 19.50
N ARG A 403 7.36 -20.36 19.61
CA ARG A 403 7.84 -21.67 20.05
C ARG A 403 8.98 -22.18 19.16
N LYS A 404 8.81 -22.11 17.84
CA LYS A 404 9.84 -22.55 16.88
C LYS A 404 11.13 -21.74 17.00
N ARG A 405 11.04 -20.42 17.10
CA ARG A 405 12.22 -19.53 17.25
C ARG A 405 12.97 -19.78 18.56
N CYS A 406 12.27 -20.02 19.67
CA CYS A 406 12.92 -20.39 20.93
C CYS A 406 13.66 -21.73 20.83
N LEU A 407 13.04 -22.75 20.22
CA LEU A 407 13.69 -24.06 20.03
C LEU A 407 14.93 -23.97 19.12
N MET A 408 14.87 -23.16 18.06
CA MET A 408 16.02 -22.90 17.19
C MET A 408 17.15 -22.19 17.95
N ALA A 409 16.83 -21.17 18.74
CA ALA A 409 17.82 -20.45 19.55
C ALA A 409 18.46 -21.33 20.63
N GLU A 410 17.69 -22.24 21.25
CA GLU A 410 18.20 -23.23 22.20
C GLU A 410 19.19 -24.20 21.50
N ALA A 411 18.81 -24.75 20.34
CA ALA A 411 19.67 -25.65 19.58
C ALA A 411 20.98 -24.98 19.11
N GLU A 412 20.91 -23.72 18.66
CA GLU A 412 22.10 -22.94 18.29
C GLU A 412 23.02 -22.64 19.49
N ALA A 413 22.44 -22.41 20.68
CA ALA A 413 23.21 -22.22 21.90
C ALA A 413 23.91 -23.52 22.34
N GLU A 414 23.23 -24.66 22.21
CA GLU A 414 23.80 -25.98 22.50
C GLU A 414 24.93 -26.35 21.52
N SER A 415 24.78 -26.10 20.22
CA SER A 415 25.83 -26.38 19.24
C SER A 415 27.08 -25.52 19.50
N GLN A 416 26.90 -24.23 19.83
CA GLN A 416 28.01 -23.35 20.21
C GLN A 416 28.76 -23.84 21.46
N LEU A 417 28.06 -24.45 22.42
CA LEU A 417 28.68 -25.05 23.60
C LEU A 417 29.44 -26.33 23.27
N GLN A 418 28.95 -27.14 22.31
CA GLN A 418 29.62 -28.37 21.85
C GLN A 418 30.86 -28.10 20.98
N ASP A 419 30.86 -27.02 20.20
CA ASP A 419 31.99 -26.64 19.35
C ASP A 419 33.09 -25.89 20.10
N ALA A 420 32.78 -25.25 21.24
CA ALA A 420 33.74 -24.47 22.03
C ALA A 420 34.98 -25.27 22.53
N PRO A 421 34.88 -26.55 22.96
CA PRO A 421 36.03 -27.39 23.27
C PRO A 421 36.87 -27.71 22.03
N ASN A 422 36.23 -27.99 20.89
CA ASN A 422 36.92 -28.34 19.63
C ASN A 422 37.66 -27.14 19.05
N GLU A 423 37.07 -25.94 19.06
CA GLU A 423 37.76 -24.71 18.66
C GLU A 423 38.94 -24.36 19.57
N LYS A 424 38.81 -24.61 20.88
CA LYS A 424 39.95 -24.43 21.80
C LYS A 424 41.05 -25.42 21.48
N PHE A 425 40.72 -26.69 21.26
CA PHE A 425 41.69 -27.72 20.90
C PHE A 425 42.37 -27.44 19.54
N GLU A 426 41.62 -27.00 18.53
CA GLU A 426 42.15 -26.55 17.24
C GLU A 426 43.03 -25.30 17.37
N ARG A 427 42.64 -24.32 18.20
CA ARG A 427 43.51 -23.17 18.48
C ARG A 427 44.79 -23.58 19.19
N PHE A 428 44.71 -24.42 20.21
CA PHE A 428 45.88 -24.93 20.93
C PHE A 428 46.81 -25.72 19.99
N SER A 429 46.28 -26.62 19.18
CA SER A 429 47.08 -27.39 18.23
C SER A 429 47.67 -26.52 17.11
N THR A 430 46.95 -25.50 16.63
CA THR A 430 47.47 -24.55 15.63
C THR A 430 48.56 -23.64 16.22
N GLU A 431 48.41 -23.16 17.46
CA GLU A 431 49.44 -22.41 18.18
C GLU A 431 50.67 -23.27 18.49
N GLN A 432 50.48 -24.52 18.88
CA GLN A 432 51.56 -25.47 19.15
C GLN A 432 52.31 -25.85 17.87
N THR A 433 51.60 -26.09 16.76
CA THR A 433 52.20 -26.32 15.43
C THR A 433 53.01 -25.10 14.98
N ARG A 434 52.51 -23.88 15.24
CA ARG A 434 53.18 -22.61 14.92
C ARG A 434 54.41 -22.36 15.81
N GLN A 435 54.36 -22.78 17.08
CA GLN A 435 55.51 -22.77 17.99
C GLN A 435 56.55 -23.83 17.61
N GLU A 436 56.14 -25.03 17.22
CA GLU A 436 57.04 -26.09 16.74
C GLU A 436 57.71 -25.72 15.40
N THR A 437 56.99 -25.07 14.47
CA THR A 437 57.63 -24.50 13.26
C THR A 437 58.58 -23.34 13.59
N SER A 438 58.37 -22.60 14.68
CA SER A 438 59.30 -21.56 15.15
C SER A 438 60.52 -22.12 15.90
N HIS A 439 60.38 -23.27 16.58
CA HIS A 439 61.45 -23.94 17.31
C HIS A 439 62.23 -24.96 16.48
N GLY A 440 61.69 -25.41 15.34
CA GLY A 440 62.34 -26.27 14.35
C GLY A 440 63.35 -25.55 13.43
N LEU A 441 63.43 -24.22 13.48
CA LEU A 441 64.50 -23.44 12.86
C LEU A 441 65.55 -23.05 13.91
N ARG A 442 66.43 -23.98 14.28
CA ARG A 442 67.80 -23.60 14.67
C ARG A 442 68.58 -23.33 13.40
N PRO A 443 69.41 -22.27 13.32
CA PRO A 443 70.25 -22.05 12.15
C PRO A 443 71.25 -23.21 12.07
N ALA A 444 71.18 -23.98 10.99
CA ALA A 444 72.34 -24.74 10.56
C ALA A 444 73.43 -23.70 10.22
N GLN A 445 74.49 -23.69 11.03
CA GLN A 445 75.76 -23.12 10.64
C GLN A 445 76.27 -23.94 9.46
N ASP A 446 75.96 -23.51 8.25
CA ASP A 446 76.79 -23.81 7.10
C ASP A 446 77.93 -22.78 7.10
N LEU A 447 79.05 -23.23 7.69
CA LEU A 447 80.38 -22.84 7.28
C LEU A 447 80.46 -23.02 5.76
N ASP A 448 80.47 -21.93 5.00
CA ASP A 448 81.18 -21.75 3.72
C ASP A 448 80.70 -20.46 3.03
N LEU A 449 80.94 -19.31 3.67
CA LEU A 449 80.90 -18.01 2.99
C LEU A 449 81.90 -17.00 3.56
N GLU A 450 83.07 -17.48 4.00
CA GLU A 450 84.21 -16.63 4.43
C GLU A 450 85.43 -16.75 3.50
N ALA A 451 85.20 -17.08 2.23
CA ALA A 451 86.28 -17.21 1.23
C ALA A 451 86.22 -16.20 0.07
N ASN A 452 85.36 -15.17 0.11
CA ASN A 452 85.29 -14.19 -0.99
C ASN A 452 85.15 -12.71 -0.61
N LEU A 453 85.42 -12.36 0.65
CA LEU A 453 85.40 -10.96 1.12
C LEU A 453 86.81 -10.35 1.33
N SER A 454 87.86 -11.02 0.85
CA SER A 454 89.26 -10.59 0.98
C SER A 454 89.96 -10.24 -0.35
N ALA A 455 89.21 -9.92 -1.41
CA ALA A 455 89.81 -9.60 -2.73
C ALA A 455 89.28 -8.34 -3.45
N GLN A 456 88.56 -7.43 -2.77
CA GLN A 456 88.02 -6.23 -3.46
C GLN A 456 88.07 -4.93 -2.65
N ARG A 457 89.07 -4.78 -1.77
CA ARG A 457 89.44 -3.49 -1.17
C ARG A 457 90.93 -3.20 -1.35
N LEU A 458 91.34 -3.08 -2.61
CA LEU A 458 92.58 -2.44 -3.05
C LEU A 458 92.28 -1.61 -4.31
N ARG A 459 91.87 -0.36 -4.10
CA ARG A 459 92.25 0.83 -4.88
C ARG A 459 91.54 2.06 -4.29
N ASN A 460 92.29 2.76 -3.43
CA ASN A 460 92.27 4.21 -3.30
C ASN A 460 92.58 4.86 -4.67
N ASP A 461 92.44 6.13 -5.01
CA ASP A 461 92.15 7.45 -4.42
C ASP A 461 91.42 8.23 -5.56
N ASP A 462 90.79 9.41 -5.47
CA ASP A 462 91.43 10.71 -5.25
C ASP A 462 90.38 11.86 -5.27
N ASP A 463 90.75 12.92 -4.55
CA ASP A 463 90.53 14.36 -4.80
C ASP A 463 89.19 15.11 -4.54
N ASN A 464 89.06 15.62 -3.31
CA ASN A 464 89.27 17.02 -2.88
C ASN A 464 88.72 18.24 -3.69
N ARG A 465 87.90 19.07 -3.00
CA ARG A 465 87.83 20.56 -2.93
C ARG A 465 86.47 21.26 -3.15
N THR A 466 85.92 21.73 -2.02
CA THR A 466 85.51 23.12 -1.64
C THR A 466 84.96 24.19 -2.63
N ILE A 467 83.91 24.90 -2.13
CA ILE A 467 83.59 26.36 -2.21
C ILE A 467 82.37 26.86 -3.06
N THR A 468 81.32 27.23 -2.31
CA THR A 468 80.42 28.43 -2.32
C THR A 468 79.39 28.79 -3.40
N ASN A 469 78.20 29.14 -2.86
CA ASN A 469 77.30 30.28 -3.11
C ASN A 469 76.38 30.37 -4.35
N GLY A 470 75.11 30.70 -4.07
CA GLY A 470 74.31 31.61 -4.90
C GLY A 470 72.79 31.37 -4.95
N GLY A 471 72.03 32.14 -4.16
CA GLY A 471 70.89 32.95 -4.67
C GLY A 471 69.52 32.31 -4.95
N GLU A 472 68.61 32.47 -3.99
CA GLU A 472 67.27 33.10 -4.06
C GLU A 472 66.26 32.94 -5.24
N THR A 473 65.01 32.63 -4.82
CA THR A 473 63.68 33.11 -5.30
C THR A 473 63.20 32.65 -6.71
N THR A 474 61.93 32.34 -7.00
CA THR A 474 60.68 33.04 -6.66
C THR A 474 59.44 32.15 -6.91
N GLN A 475 58.37 32.60 -6.26
CA GLN A 475 56.95 32.26 -6.15
C GLN A 475 56.09 32.33 -7.44
N GLU A 476 54.96 31.59 -7.46
CA GLU A 476 53.65 31.85 -8.16
C GLU A 476 53.64 32.00 -9.71
N ARG A 477 52.61 31.67 -10.52
CA ARG A 477 51.19 31.31 -10.43
C ARG A 477 50.68 30.86 -11.83
N ASP A 478 49.46 30.30 -11.90
CA ASP A 478 48.49 30.31 -13.02
C ASP A 478 48.84 29.51 -14.30
N ASP A 479 47.95 28.88 -15.07
CA ASP A 479 46.51 28.59 -15.05
C ASP A 479 46.21 27.65 -16.26
N ILE A 480 44.93 27.25 -16.39
CA ILE A 480 44.20 26.86 -17.63
C ILE A 480 44.26 25.39 -18.11
N LYS A 481 43.24 24.58 -17.77
CA LYS A 481 42.02 24.37 -18.58
C LYS A 481 40.94 23.57 -17.86
#